data_AF-A0AAV2NDS8-F1
#
_entry.id   AF-A0AAV2NDS8-F1
#
_cell.length_a   1.000
_cell.length_b   1.000
_cell.length_c   1.000
_cell.angle_alpha   90.00
_cell.angle_beta   90.00
_cell.angle_gamma   90.00
#
_symmetry.space_group_name_H-M   'P 1'
#
loop_
_entity.id
_entity.type
_entity.pdbx_description
1 polymer ?
#
loop_
_entity_poly.entity_id
_entity_poly.type
_entity_poly.pdbx_seq_one_letter_code
_entity_poly.pdbx_strand_id
1 'polypeptide(L)'
;MINDLLVFIPQTLCTKQSGYVLGKVVYDTHSDLKKFYIISLHKEGSSELTKCTLDTIGYYSNANNATKKFLDHKHSDWVHITIKHSENGQNEYYLTNIVLNNKNIDLLTTHATIVLYDHQALQETELFESKAASGDHFYELAKLIQNMKDELRIKSKFVCIWETLLIYHIFFYLYPVLWLSKITEKLLPVLKYSSLGLHVYSWLENIKWMLITILHDKSFKLKTGNYALSIVIDIALGIFVLRLLQYYIEDQPSQLLLNNAEKVVETLKDLINWLMGVPAGLKLNHALNNSMGKFFLYHIQLWWTFLTFLKPLLDLAFKILLLFGGLGVTFQISIIADLLALVSFHTYCIYVYAARVKFIIGSSIYS
;
A
#
# COMPACT_ATOMS: atom_id res chain seq x y z
N MET A 1 15.69 -39.84 33.53
CA MET A 1 14.51 -40.41 34.20
C MET A 1 13.68 -39.22 34.58
N ILE A 2 12.78 -38.76 33.71
CA ILE A 2 11.89 -37.63 34.02
C ILE A 2 10.75 -38.25 34.82
N ASN A 3 10.75 -38.09 36.15
CA ASN A 3 9.79 -38.81 36.99
C ASN A 3 8.53 -38.00 37.32
N ASP A 4 8.60 -36.66 37.32
CA ASP A 4 7.49 -35.85 37.82
C ASP A 4 7.10 -34.73 36.83
N LEU A 5 5.83 -34.74 36.42
CA LEU A 5 5.24 -33.76 35.52
C LEU A 5 4.18 -32.96 36.28
N LEU A 6 4.27 -31.63 36.24
CA LEU A 6 3.29 -30.75 36.87
C LEU A 6 2.56 -29.94 35.81
N VAL A 7 1.25 -30.10 35.71
CA VAL A 7 0.42 -29.42 34.70
C VAL A 7 -0.62 -28.55 35.41
N PHE A 8 -0.49 -27.24 35.27
CA PHE A 8 -1.48 -26.28 35.78
C PHE A 8 -2.53 -26.02 34.71
N ILE A 9 -3.80 -26.31 35.03
CA ILE A 9 -4.93 -26.21 34.11
C ILE A 9 -5.98 -25.25 34.70
N PRO A 10 -6.39 -24.19 33.98
CA PRO A 10 -7.47 -23.33 34.46
C PRO A 10 -8.82 -24.06 34.40
N GLN A 11 -9.60 -23.97 35.47
CA GLN A 11 -10.94 -24.60 35.55
C GLN A 11 -11.90 -24.10 34.46
N THR A 12 -11.69 -22.90 33.93
CA THR A 12 -12.47 -22.29 32.84
C THR A 12 -12.28 -22.98 31.48
N LEU A 13 -11.39 -23.96 31.35
CA LEU A 13 -11.24 -24.77 30.12
C LEU A 13 -12.48 -25.62 29.80
N CYS A 14 -13.22 -26.09 30.80
CA CYS A 14 -14.42 -26.93 30.60
C CYS A 14 -15.51 -26.25 29.75
N THR A 15 -15.61 -24.92 29.82
CA THR A 15 -16.72 -24.18 29.21
C THR A 15 -16.41 -23.67 27.80
N LYS A 16 -15.16 -23.83 27.33
CA LYS A 16 -14.69 -23.28 26.06
C LYS A 16 -14.66 -24.33 24.95
N GLN A 17 -14.79 -23.89 23.70
CA GLN A 17 -14.70 -24.75 22.50
C GLN A 17 -13.27 -25.26 22.29
N SER A 18 -13.12 -26.39 21.58
CA SER A 18 -11.83 -27.00 21.24
C SER A 18 -10.91 -26.01 20.50
N GLY A 19 -9.62 -26.03 20.82
CA GLY A 19 -8.65 -25.07 20.28
C GLY A 19 -7.21 -25.32 20.75
N TYR A 20 -6.28 -24.51 20.26
CA TYR A 20 -4.88 -24.59 20.65
C TYR A 20 -4.69 -24.01 22.05
N VAL A 21 -3.76 -24.58 22.81
CA VAL A 21 -3.48 -24.23 24.19
C VAL A 21 -2.21 -23.39 24.24
N LEU A 22 -2.30 -22.20 24.81
CA LEU A 22 -1.19 -21.27 24.99
C LEU A 22 -0.70 -21.31 26.44
N GLY A 23 0.62 -21.32 26.58
CA GLY A 23 1.24 -21.39 27.88
C GLY A 23 2.76 -21.35 27.82
N LYS A 24 3.38 -21.75 28.92
CA LYS A 24 4.84 -21.79 29.03
C LYS A 24 5.28 -23.10 29.65
N VAL A 25 6.31 -23.71 29.05
CA VAL A 25 6.99 -24.87 29.62
C VAL A 25 8.22 -24.37 30.38
N VAL A 26 8.32 -24.72 31.65
CA VAL A 26 9.49 -24.40 32.48
C VAL A 26 10.10 -25.71 32.93
N TYR A 27 11.39 -25.90 32.64
CA TYR A 27 12.16 -27.04 33.13
C TYR A 27 12.98 -26.60 34.33
N ASP A 28 12.78 -27.28 35.46
CA ASP A 28 13.54 -27.04 36.68
C ASP A 28 14.68 -28.05 36.76
N THR A 29 15.90 -27.59 36.51
CA THR A 29 17.11 -28.43 36.50
C THR A 29 17.47 -28.97 37.88
N HIS A 30 16.93 -28.40 38.96
CA HIS A 30 17.23 -28.82 40.33
C HIS A 30 16.33 -29.96 40.83
N SER A 31 15.11 -30.07 40.31
CA SER A 31 14.12 -31.07 40.72
C SER A 31 13.79 -32.11 39.63
N ASP A 32 14.43 -32.02 38.45
CA ASP A 32 14.10 -32.80 37.23
C ASP A 32 12.60 -32.80 36.89
N LEU A 33 11.93 -31.67 37.21
CA LEU A 33 10.49 -31.48 37.08
C LEU A 33 10.19 -30.60 35.87
N LYS A 34 9.33 -31.10 34.96
CA LYS A 34 8.79 -30.30 33.85
C LYS A 34 7.43 -29.72 34.24
N LYS A 35 7.33 -28.38 34.19
CA LYS A 35 6.12 -27.62 34.54
C LYS A 35 5.46 -27.11 33.27
N PHE A 36 4.18 -27.41 33.10
CA PHE A 36 3.33 -26.86 32.06
C PHE A 36 2.35 -25.88 32.68
N TYR A 37 2.53 -24.59 32.40
CA TYR A 37 1.60 -23.54 32.80
C TYR A 37 0.68 -23.22 31.64
N ILE A 38 -0.55 -23.71 31.67
CA ILE A 38 -1.56 -23.42 30.65
C ILE A 38 -2.34 -22.19 31.09
N ILE A 39 -2.42 -21.17 30.25
CA ILE A 39 -2.99 -19.87 30.63
C ILE A 39 -4.23 -19.56 29.80
N SER A 40 -4.22 -19.83 28.50
CA SER A 40 -5.35 -19.48 27.63
C SER A 40 -5.53 -20.43 26.45
N LEU A 41 -6.70 -20.34 25.83
CA LEU A 41 -7.09 -21.08 24.63
C LEU A 41 -7.14 -20.13 23.43
N HIS A 42 -6.62 -20.60 22.30
CA HIS A 42 -6.70 -19.95 21.01
C HIS A 42 -7.67 -20.70 20.10
N LYS A 43 -8.67 -19.98 19.56
CA LYS A 43 -9.65 -20.54 18.62
C LYS A 43 -9.07 -20.50 17.20
N GLU A 44 -9.25 -21.59 16.48
CA GLU A 44 -8.80 -21.75 15.09
C GLU A 44 -9.46 -20.67 14.20
N GLY A 45 -8.72 -19.60 13.85
CA GLY A 45 -9.15 -18.58 12.89
C GLY A 45 -8.95 -17.10 13.26
N SER A 46 -8.52 -16.73 14.47
CA SER A 46 -8.20 -15.32 14.78
C SER A 46 -6.72 -15.02 14.53
N SER A 47 -6.43 -14.31 13.43
CA SER A 47 -5.09 -13.81 13.08
C SER A 47 -4.62 -12.65 13.99
N GLU A 48 -4.83 -12.74 15.30
CA GLU A 48 -4.57 -11.67 16.26
C GLU A 48 -3.71 -12.14 17.44
N LEU A 49 -2.61 -12.87 17.22
CA LEU A 49 -1.53 -12.90 18.22
C LEU A 49 -0.20 -13.47 17.68
N THR A 50 0.31 -12.95 16.58
CA THR A 50 1.60 -13.42 16.02
C THR A 50 2.84 -13.09 16.86
N LYS A 51 2.70 -12.43 18.02
CA LYS A 51 3.83 -12.10 18.92
C LYS A 51 3.39 -11.98 20.39
N CYS A 52 2.85 -13.02 21.01
CA CYS A 52 2.90 -13.08 22.48
C CYS A 52 4.05 -13.97 22.91
N THR A 53 4.60 -13.69 24.08
CA THR A 53 5.73 -14.41 24.70
C THR A 53 5.38 -15.84 25.16
N LEU A 54 4.17 -16.31 24.84
CA LEU A 54 3.64 -17.62 25.20
C LEU A 54 3.66 -18.52 23.99
N ASP A 55 4.22 -19.70 24.17
CA ASP A 55 4.30 -20.70 23.12
C ASP A 55 2.99 -21.48 23.02
N THR A 56 2.73 -22.02 21.84
CA THR A 56 1.64 -22.99 21.65
C THR A 56 2.13 -24.32 22.19
N ILE A 57 1.61 -24.72 23.34
CA ILE A 57 2.09 -25.87 24.11
C ILE A 57 1.17 -27.09 24.00
N GLY A 58 0.07 -27.00 23.25
CA GLY A 58 -0.86 -28.12 23.17
C GLY A 58 -2.15 -27.88 22.40
N TYR A 59 -3.02 -28.88 22.43
CA TYR A 59 -4.37 -28.82 21.88
C TYR A 59 -5.37 -29.39 22.87
N TYR A 60 -6.51 -28.71 22.98
CA TYR A 60 -7.62 -29.10 23.84
C TYR A 60 -8.78 -29.60 22.96
N SER A 61 -9.20 -30.85 23.18
CA SER A 61 -10.33 -31.46 22.49
C SER A 61 -11.45 -31.80 23.47
N ASN A 62 -12.67 -31.38 23.13
CA ASN A 62 -13.89 -31.82 23.82
C ASN A 62 -14.34 -33.16 23.21
N ALA A 63 -14.75 -34.12 24.04
CA ALA A 63 -14.94 -35.54 23.72
C ALA A 63 -15.84 -35.86 22.49
N ASN A 64 -16.60 -34.89 21.99
CA ASN A 64 -17.51 -35.06 20.85
C ASN A 64 -16.88 -34.81 19.48
N ASN A 65 -15.64 -34.29 19.38
CA ASN A 65 -14.95 -34.12 18.10
C ASN A 65 -13.89 -35.18 17.92
N ALA A 66 -14.31 -36.32 17.37
CA ALA A 66 -13.41 -37.38 16.93
C ALA A 66 -12.36 -36.83 15.95
N THR A 67 -11.09 -37.04 16.33
CA THR A 67 -9.94 -37.23 15.45
C THR A 67 -9.82 -36.27 14.26
N LYS A 68 -9.25 -35.08 14.46
CA LYS A 68 -8.44 -34.46 13.40
C LYS A 68 -6.98 -34.80 13.65
N LYS A 69 -6.45 -35.62 12.75
CA LYS A 69 -5.06 -36.04 12.67
C LYS A 69 -4.12 -34.83 12.76
N PHE A 70 -3.19 -34.95 13.70
CA PHE A 70 -1.92 -34.27 13.87
C PHE A 70 -1.36 -33.59 12.60
N LEU A 71 -1.41 -32.26 12.58
CA LEU A 71 -0.54 -31.32 11.86
C LEU A 71 -0.28 -30.20 12.88
N ASP A 72 0.90 -29.72 13.21
CA ASP A 72 2.24 -29.80 12.64
C ASP A 72 3.27 -29.84 13.79
N HIS A 73 4.30 -30.66 13.65
CA HIS A 73 5.44 -30.73 14.57
C HIS A 73 6.30 -29.46 14.51
N LYS A 74 5.84 -28.36 15.10
CA LYS A 74 6.63 -27.11 15.22
C LYS A 74 7.20 -26.85 16.62
N HIS A 75 6.70 -27.53 17.65
CA HIS A 75 7.09 -27.29 19.04
C HIS A 75 7.62 -28.58 19.70
N SER A 76 8.72 -28.44 20.46
CA SER A 76 9.48 -29.56 21.06
C SER A 76 8.76 -30.27 22.19
N ASP A 77 7.84 -29.57 22.85
CA ASP A 77 7.01 -30.08 23.94
C ASP A 77 5.53 -29.79 23.60
N TRP A 78 4.66 -30.80 23.66
CA TRP A 78 3.26 -30.72 23.27
C TRP A 78 2.36 -31.56 24.18
N VAL A 79 1.26 -30.97 24.66
CA VAL A 79 0.31 -31.62 25.56
C VAL A 79 -1.07 -31.69 24.93
N HIS A 80 -1.67 -32.88 24.89
CA HIS A 80 -3.05 -33.08 24.47
C HIS A 80 -3.95 -33.33 25.69
N ILE A 81 -4.94 -32.46 25.88
CA ILE A 81 -5.87 -32.48 27.00
C ILE A 81 -7.26 -32.83 26.49
N THR A 82 -7.88 -33.81 27.14
CA THR A 82 -9.24 -34.27 26.88
C THR A 82 -10.03 -34.26 28.17
N ILE A 83 -11.29 -33.85 28.10
CA ILE A 83 -12.21 -33.92 29.25
C ILE A 83 -13.17 -35.08 29.03
N LYS A 84 -13.38 -35.89 30.07
CA LYS A 84 -14.53 -36.80 30.13
C LYS A 84 -15.51 -36.24 31.15
N HIS A 85 -16.76 -36.06 30.73
CA HIS A 85 -17.84 -35.75 31.64
C HIS A 85 -18.22 -37.02 32.40
N SER A 86 -18.02 -37.02 33.72
CA SER A 86 -18.53 -38.06 34.61
C SER A 86 -20.00 -37.76 34.94
N GLU A 87 -20.84 -38.79 35.04
CA GLU A 87 -22.29 -38.67 35.31
C GLU A 87 -22.61 -37.98 36.66
N ASN A 88 -21.61 -37.84 37.55
CA ASN A 88 -21.73 -37.15 38.84
C ASN A 88 -21.49 -35.62 38.79
N GLY A 89 -21.40 -35.02 37.60
CA GLY A 89 -21.28 -33.56 37.46
C GLY A 89 -19.88 -32.98 37.76
N GLN A 90 -18.88 -33.82 38.03
CA GLN A 90 -17.48 -33.42 38.09
C GLN A 90 -16.78 -33.75 36.77
N ASN A 91 -16.17 -32.72 36.17
CA ASN A 91 -15.42 -32.87 34.92
C ASN A 91 -14.00 -33.32 35.25
N GLU A 92 -13.63 -34.51 34.79
CA GLU A 92 -12.30 -35.05 34.99
C GLU A 92 -11.43 -34.77 33.75
N TYR A 93 -10.27 -34.17 33.99
CA TYR A 93 -9.29 -33.85 32.95
C TYR A 93 -8.34 -35.03 32.77
N TYR A 94 -8.26 -35.54 31.55
CA TYR A 94 -7.37 -36.62 31.16
C TYR A 94 -6.33 -36.09 30.18
N LEU A 95 -5.06 -36.31 30.50
CA LEU A 95 -3.96 -36.14 29.56
C LEU A 95 -3.94 -37.38 28.66
N THR A 96 -4.17 -37.19 27.35
CA THR A 96 -4.28 -38.31 26.40
C THR A 96 -2.98 -38.58 25.66
N ASN A 97 -2.18 -37.54 25.42
CA ASN A 97 -0.85 -37.71 24.84
C ASN A 97 0.06 -36.56 25.26
N ILE A 98 1.30 -36.88 25.62
CA ILE A 98 2.31 -35.91 26.04
C ILE A 98 3.57 -36.19 25.21
N VAL A 99 3.92 -35.23 24.36
CA VAL A 99 5.19 -35.20 23.64
C VAL A 99 6.14 -34.34 24.45
N LEU A 100 7.24 -34.92 24.91
CA LEU A 100 8.28 -34.22 25.64
C LEU A 100 9.61 -34.39 24.91
N ASN A 101 10.28 -33.28 24.56
CA ASN A 101 11.49 -33.28 23.74
C ASN A 101 11.36 -34.15 22.47
N ASN A 102 10.27 -34.01 21.71
CA ASN A 102 9.94 -34.81 20.52
C ASN A 102 9.76 -36.34 20.75
N LYS A 103 9.65 -36.80 21.99
CA LYS A 103 9.34 -38.22 22.31
C LYS A 103 7.97 -38.32 22.96
N ASN A 104 7.13 -39.24 22.47
CA ASN A 104 5.89 -39.62 23.16
C ASN A 104 6.26 -40.36 24.44
N ILE A 105 5.73 -39.89 25.57
CA ILE A 105 5.92 -40.54 26.87
C ILE A 105 4.65 -41.31 27.22
N ASP A 106 4.81 -42.57 27.63
CA ASP A 106 3.71 -43.36 28.15
C ASP A 106 3.26 -42.79 29.51
N LEU A 107 1.99 -42.39 29.57
CA LEU A 107 1.32 -41.83 30.76
C LEU A 107 1.27 -42.80 31.96
N LEU A 108 1.58 -44.09 31.73
CA LEU A 108 1.59 -45.13 32.75
C LEU A 108 2.88 -45.14 33.60
N THR A 109 3.98 -44.57 33.09
CA THR A 109 5.29 -44.60 33.76
C THR A 109 5.71 -43.27 34.37
N THR A 110 4.88 -42.23 34.23
CA THR A 110 5.21 -40.86 34.63
C THR A 110 4.22 -40.36 35.66
N HIS A 111 4.69 -39.87 36.81
CA HIS A 111 3.81 -39.27 37.81
C HIS A 111 3.40 -37.86 37.34
N ALA A 112 2.23 -37.78 36.71
CA ALA A 112 1.65 -36.52 36.27
C ALA A 112 0.67 -35.99 37.34
N THR A 113 1.02 -34.85 37.95
CA THR A 113 0.14 -34.12 38.86
C THR A 113 -0.54 -32.99 38.09
N ILE A 114 -1.86 -33.06 38.01
CA ILE A 114 -2.69 -32.00 37.41
C ILE A 114 -3.19 -31.10 38.53
N VAL A 115 -2.86 -29.81 38.46
CA VAL A 115 -3.33 -28.80 39.41
C VAL A 115 -4.37 -27.94 38.70
N LEU A 116 -5.61 -28.01 39.19
CA LEU A 116 -6.68 -27.15 38.72
C LEU A 116 -6.64 -25.83 39.49
N TYR A 117 -6.52 -24.72 38.77
CA TYR A 117 -6.54 -23.40 39.38
C TYR A 117 -7.72 -22.57 38.86
N ASP A 118 -8.28 -21.76 39.74
CA ASP A 118 -9.24 -20.73 39.37
C ASP A 118 -8.48 -19.43 39.05
N HIS A 119 -8.70 -18.92 37.84
CA HIS A 119 -8.06 -17.71 37.36
C HIS A 119 -8.54 -16.46 38.11
N GLN A 120 -9.79 -16.44 38.60
CA GLN A 120 -10.32 -15.28 39.32
C GLN A 120 -9.80 -15.25 40.77
N ALA A 121 -9.93 -16.36 41.50
CA ALA A 121 -9.41 -16.47 42.86
C ALA A 121 -7.89 -16.25 42.96
N LEU A 122 -7.11 -16.68 41.96
CA LEU A 122 -5.65 -16.45 41.91
C LEU A 122 -5.28 -14.97 41.67
N GLN A 123 -6.18 -14.18 41.09
CA GLN A 123 -5.96 -12.73 40.89
C GLN A 123 -6.35 -11.90 42.11
N GLU A 124 -7.34 -12.37 42.87
CA GLU A 124 -7.87 -11.68 44.06
C GLU A 124 -7.04 -11.98 45.33
N THR A 125 -6.09 -12.91 45.25
CA THR A 125 -5.27 -13.31 46.40
C THR A 125 -4.11 -12.35 46.65
N GLU A 126 -4.07 -11.76 47.85
CA GLU A 126 -2.99 -10.88 48.35
C GLU A 126 -1.65 -11.62 48.60
N LEU A 127 -1.62 -12.94 48.37
CA LEU A 127 -0.50 -13.83 48.72
C LEU A 127 0.83 -13.49 48.02
N PHE A 128 0.80 -12.69 46.95
CA PHE A 128 1.94 -12.43 46.08
C PHE A 128 2.58 -11.04 46.26
N GLU A 129 2.16 -10.25 47.26
CA GLU A 129 2.76 -8.94 47.57
C GLU A 129 4.20 -9.05 48.11
N SER A 130 4.54 -10.17 48.75
CA SER A 130 5.91 -10.45 49.17
C SER A 130 6.67 -11.19 48.07
N LYS A 131 7.89 -10.76 47.75
CA LYS A 131 8.79 -11.52 46.86
C LYS A 131 9.03 -12.90 47.47
N ALA A 132 8.29 -13.90 47.00
CA ALA A 132 8.48 -15.28 47.43
C ALA A 132 9.89 -15.76 47.00
N ALA A 133 10.49 -16.60 47.83
CA ALA A 133 11.75 -17.28 47.51
C ALA A 133 11.59 -18.09 46.21
N SER A 134 12.64 -18.10 45.38
CA SER A 134 12.66 -18.83 44.10
C SER A 134 12.26 -20.29 44.33
N GLY A 135 11.15 -20.72 43.74
CA GLY A 135 10.63 -22.08 43.87
C GLY A 135 9.11 -22.17 43.93
N ASP A 136 8.40 -21.10 44.30
CA ASP A 136 6.94 -21.11 44.37
C ASP A 136 6.29 -21.13 42.97
N HIS A 137 5.70 -22.27 42.63
CA HIS A 137 5.06 -22.51 41.33
C HIS A 137 3.83 -21.62 41.11
N PHE A 138 3.12 -21.24 42.18
CA PHE A 138 1.95 -20.37 42.08
C PHE A 138 2.35 -18.91 41.85
N TYR A 139 3.47 -18.45 42.43
CA TYR A 139 4.02 -17.12 42.16
C TYR A 139 4.50 -16.98 40.71
N GLU A 140 5.18 -18.00 40.17
CA GLU A 140 5.57 -18.05 38.75
C GLU A 140 4.35 -17.95 37.82
N LEU A 141 3.29 -18.72 38.11
CA LEU A 141 2.04 -18.69 37.36
C LEU A 141 1.36 -17.32 37.44
N ALA A 142 1.24 -16.74 38.64
CA ALA A 142 0.62 -15.42 38.84
C ALA A 142 1.37 -14.32 38.08
N LYS A 143 2.71 -14.33 38.12
CA LYS A 143 3.55 -13.39 37.38
C LYS A 143 3.38 -13.51 35.87
N LEU A 144 3.24 -14.73 35.34
CA LEU A 144 2.97 -14.96 33.92
C LEU A 144 1.61 -14.41 33.49
N ILE A 145 0.57 -14.63 34.31
CA ILE A 145 -0.78 -14.13 34.04
C ILE A 145 -0.79 -12.59 34.04
N GLN A 146 -0.13 -11.95 35.02
CA GLN A 146 -0.09 -10.49 35.13
C GLN A 146 0.64 -9.85 33.94
N ASN A 147 1.82 -10.37 33.59
CA ASN A 147 2.57 -9.89 32.43
C ASN A 147 1.77 -9.99 31.12
N MET A 148 1.03 -11.09 30.92
CA MET A 148 0.18 -11.26 29.74
C MET A 148 -0.95 -10.22 29.70
N LYS A 149 -1.61 -9.96 30.83
CA LYS A 149 -2.68 -8.96 30.94
C LYS A 149 -2.18 -7.56 30.61
N ASP A 150 -1.01 -7.20 31.13
CA ASP A 150 -0.37 -5.90 30.85
C ASP A 150 0.07 -5.78 29.39
N GLU A 151 0.64 -6.84 28.80
CA GLU A 151 1.03 -6.88 27.38
C GLU A 151 -0.20 -6.70 26.46
N LEU A 152 -1.30 -7.40 26.74
CA LEU A 152 -2.55 -7.29 25.98
C LEU A 152 -3.18 -5.90 26.14
N ARG A 153 -3.14 -5.33 27.35
CA ARG A 153 -3.66 -3.98 27.63
C ARG A 153 -2.87 -2.90 26.89
N ILE A 154 -1.54 -3.01 26.86
CA ILE A 154 -0.66 -2.09 26.13
C ILE A 154 -0.95 -2.18 24.63
N LYS A 155 -1.01 -3.39 24.07
CA LYS A 155 -1.32 -3.62 22.64
C LYS A 155 -2.70 -3.06 22.27
N SER A 156 -3.73 -3.35 23.08
CA SER A 156 -5.09 -2.86 22.85
C SER A 156 -5.17 -1.33 22.90
N LYS A 157 -4.53 -0.68 23.88
CA LYS A 157 -4.46 0.78 23.93
C LYS A 157 -3.72 1.37 22.73
N PHE A 158 -2.60 0.77 22.32
CA PHE A 158 -1.83 1.23 21.17
C PHE A 158 -2.65 1.16 19.88
N VAL A 159 -3.35 0.04 19.64
CA VAL A 159 -4.26 -0.10 18.49
C VAL A 159 -5.35 0.97 18.51
N CYS A 160 -6.00 1.20 19.65
CA CYS A 160 -7.05 2.22 19.78
C CYS A 160 -6.52 3.66 19.55
N ILE A 161 -5.33 3.98 20.07
CA ILE A 161 -4.67 5.27 19.85
C ILE A 161 -4.37 5.45 18.35
N TRP A 162 -3.81 4.43 17.70
CA TRP A 162 -3.51 4.48 16.27
C TRP A 162 -4.76 4.61 15.41
N GLU A 163 -5.82 3.86 15.69
CA GLU A 163 -7.10 4.00 14.98
C GLU A 163 -7.67 5.41 15.12
N THR A 164 -7.62 5.99 16.32
CA THR A 164 -8.10 7.35 16.57
C THR A 164 -7.27 8.37 15.79
N LEU A 165 -5.94 8.24 15.81
CA LEU A 165 -5.03 9.13 15.11
C LEU A 165 -5.23 9.07 13.59
N LEU A 166 -5.41 7.86 13.04
CA LEU A 166 -5.72 7.66 11.62
C LEU A 166 -7.04 8.33 11.22
N ILE A 167 -8.09 8.21 12.05
CA ILE A 167 -9.39 8.85 11.78
C ILE A 167 -9.24 10.38 11.74
N TYR A 168 -8.56 10.98 12.73
CA TYR A 168 -8.30 12.42 12.73
C TYR A 168 -7.52 12.86 11.49
N HIS A 169 -6.51 12.08 11.08
CA HIS A 169 -5.72 12.37 9.88
C HIS A 169 -6.56 12.31 8.61
N ILE A 170 -7.45 11.32 8.47
CA ILE A 170 -8.40 11.22 7.35
C ILE A 170 -9.33 12.43 7.30
N PHE A 171 -9.91 12.84 8.43
CA PHE A 171 -10.77 14.03 8.48
C PHE A 171 -10.03 15.31 8.12
N PHE A 172 -8.78 15.44 8.57
CA PHE A 172 -7.92 16.58 8.25
C PHE A 172 -7.69 16.72 6.75
N TYR A 173 -7.48 15.62 6.01
CA TYR A 173 -7.34 15.64 4.55
C TYR A 173 -8.66 15.72 3.79
N LEU A 174 -9.76 15.22 4.36
CA LEU A 174 -11.07 15.23 3.70
C LEU A 174 -11.58 16.66 3.44
N TYR A 175 -11.45 17.55 4.42
CA TYR A 175 -11.91 18.93 4.30
C TYR A 175 -11.29 19.71 3.13
N PRO A 176 -9.95 19.79 2.98
CA PRO A 176 -9.34 20.47 1.85
C PRO A 176 -9.67 19.79 0.51
N VAL A 177 -9.76 18.46 0.46
CA VAL A 177 -10.13 17.74 -0.77
C VAL A 177 -11.56 18.06 -1.20
N LEU A 178 -12.51 18.12 -0.27
CA LEU A 178 -13.90 18.50 -0.57
C LEU A 178 -13.99 19.95 -1.07
N TRP A 179 -13.23 20.85 -0.43
CA TRP A 179 -13.16 22.24 -0.83
C TRP A 179 -12.57 22.40 -2.24
N LEU A 180 -11.46 21.71 -2.53
CA LEU A 180 -10.81 21.73 -3.85
C LEU A 180 -11.73 21.13 -4.92
N SER A 181 -12.37 19.99 -4.64
CA SER A 181 -13.32 19.33 -5.55
C SER A 181 -14.45 20.28 -5.95
N LYS A 182 -15.01 21.03 -5.00
CA LYS A 182 -16.05 22.04 -5.26
C LYS A 182 -15.55 23.20 -6.14
N ILE A 183 -14.31 23.64 -5.93
CA ILE A 183 -13.70 24.68 -6.77
C ILE A 183 -13.48 24.17 -8.19
N THR A 184 -12.93 22.97 -8.33
CA THR A 184 -12.66 22.37 -9.64
C THR A 184 -13.95 22.09 -10.40
N GLU A 185 -15.02 21.67 -9.73
CA GLU A 185 -16.35 21.51 -10.33
C GLU A 185 -16.89 22.84 -10.88
N LYS A 186 -16.72 23.94 -10.15
CA LYS A 186 -17.10 25.28 -10.62
C LYS A 186 -16.25 25.75 -11.82
N LEU A 187 -14.98 25.34 -11.88
CA LEU A 187 -14.04 25.68 -12.96
C LEU A 187 -14.06 24.69 -14.13
N LEU A 188 -14.80 23.59 -14.01
CA LEU A 188 -14.94 22.55 -15.03
C LEU A 188 -15.26 23.06 -16.45
N PRO A 189 -16.17 24.04 -16.67
CA PRO A 189 -16.46 24.51 -18.02
C PRO A 189 -15.24 25.11 -18.75
N VAL A 190 -14.26 25.63 -18.00
CA VAL A 190 -13.00 26.15 -18.55
C VAL A 190 -11.96 25.03 -18.64
N LEU A 191 -11.85 24.22 -17.59
CA LEU A 191 -10.85 23.15 -17.50
C LEU A 191 -11.07 22.01 -18.50
N LYS A 192 -12.29 21.83 -19.02
CA LYS A 192 -12.63 20.78 -20.00
C LYS A 192 -11.78 20.81 -21.27
N TYR A 193 -11.22 21.97 -21.63
CA TYR A 193 -10.38 22.12 -22.82
C TYR A 193 -8.91 21.73 -22.59
N SER A 194 -8.51 21.51 -21.34
CA SER A 194 -7.15 21.10 -20.97
C SER A 194 -7.18 19.69 -20.39
N SER A 195 -6.28 18.84 -20.89
CA SER A 195 -6.03 17.49 -20.40
C SER A 195 -5.58 17.52 -18.95
N LEU A 196 -4.73 18.49 -18.56
CA LEU A 196 -4.36 18.68 -17.15
C LEU A 196 -5.58 19.04 -16.30
N GLY A 197 -6.44 19.93 -16.77
CA GLY A 197 -7.64 20.33 -16.04
C GLY A 197 -8.60 19.16 -15.78
N LEU A 198 -8.85 18.34 -16.81
CA LEU A 198 -9.65 17.12 -16.68
C LEU A 198 -9.01 16.09 -15.75
N HIS A 199 -7.68 15.94 -15.82
CA HIS A 199 -6.95 15.01 -14.96
C HIS A 199 -7.00 15.43 -13.49
N VAL A 200 -6.79 16.72 -13.19
CA VAL A 200 -6.94 17.28 -11.84
C VAL A 200 -8.34 16.99 -11.28
N TYR A 201 -9.39 17.21 -12.08
CA TYR A 201 -10.76 16.93 -11.67
C TYR A 201 -10.98 15.45 -11.35
N SER A 202 -10.58 14.55 -12.24
CA SER A 202 -10.74 13.10 -12.04
C SER A 202 -9.93 12.60 -10.84
N TRP A 203 -8.70 13.08 -10.68
CA TRP A 203 -7.83 12.74 -9.55
C TRP A 203 -8.45 13.16 -8.21
N LEU A 204 -8.97 14.39 -8.12
CA LEU A 204 -9.66 14.87 -6.92
C LEU A 204 -10.93 14.08 -6.60
N GLU A 205 -11.73 13.77 -7.62
CA GLU A 205 -12.95 12.98 -7.45
C GLU A 205 -12.65 11.57 -6.94
N ASN A 206 -11.61 10.93 -7.47
CA ASN A 206 -11.19 9.60 -7.05
C ASN A 206 -10.61 9.60 -5.62
N ILE A 207 -9.86 10.64 -5.22
CA ILE A 207 -9.36 10.79 -3.84
C ILE A 207 -10.53 11.03 -2.88
N LYS A 208 -11.49 11.88 -3.26
CA LYS A 208 -12.71 12.11 -2.48
C LYS A 208 -13.45 10.79 -2.25
N TRP A 209 -13.67 10.01 -3.32
CA TRP A 209 -14.30 8.69 -3.24
C TRP A 209 -13.51 7.72 -2.34
N MET A 210 -12.19 7.69 -2.46
CA MET A 210 -11.31 6.84 -1.66
C MET A 210 -11.42 7.18 -0.16
N LEU A 211 -11.35 8.46 0.20
CA LEU A 211 -11.43 8.92 1.60
C LEU A 211 -12.80 8.61 2.21
N ILE A 212 -13.90 8.84 1.47
CA ILE A 212 -15.26 8.51 1.92
C ILE A 212 -15.40 7.00 2.16
N THR A 213 -14.85 6.18 1.27
CA THR A 213 -14.92 4.70 1.38
C THR A 213 -14.15 4.20 2.60
N ILE A 214 -12.97 4.77 2.89
CA ILE A 214 -12.18 4.42 4.07
C ILE A 214 -12.93 4.81 5.35
N LEU A 215 -13.57 5.97 5.37
CA LEU A 215 -14.33 6.45 6.52
C LEU A 215 -15.56 5.57 6.82
N HIS A 216 -16.25 5.10 5.78
CA HIS A 216 -17.48 4.31 5.92
C HIS A 216 -17.23 2.88 6.41
N ASP A 217 -16.30 2.14 5.78
CA ASP A 217 -16.23 0.69 5.98
C ASP A 217 -15.31 0.26 7.13
N LYS A 218 -14.48 1.16 7.71
CA LYS A 218 -13.40 0.89 8.71
C LYS A 218 -12.45 -0.28 8.37
N SER A 219 -12.67 -0.96 7.25
CA SER A 219 -12.00 -2.17 6.81
C SER A 219 -11.41 -1.92 5.43
N PHE A 220 -10.13 -2.26 5.27
CA PHE A 220 -9.40 -2.04 4.04
C PHE A 220 -9.86 -3.02 2.95
N LYS A 221 -10.78 -2.58 2.08
CA LYS A 221 -11.12 -3.33 0.86
C LYS A 221 -9.92 -3.37 -0.08
N LEU A 222 -9.66 -4.53 -0.69
CA LEU A 222 -8.57 -4.73 -1.66
C LEU A 222 -8.60 -3.70 -2.81
N LYS A 223 -9.80 -3.28 -3.25
CA LYS A 223 -9.98 -2.24 -4.28
C LYS A 223 -9.37 -0.90 -3.86
N THR A 224 -9.59 -0.48 -2.60
CA THR A 224 -9.04 0.76 -2.04
C THR A 224 -7.52 0.68 -1.92
N GLY A 225 -7.00 -0.48 -1.48
CA GLY A 225 -5.56 -0.74 -1.41
C GLY A 225 -4.87 -0.67 -2.77
N ASN A 226 -5.44 -1.32 -3.80
CA ASN A 226 -4.89 -1.27 -5.17
C ASN A 226 -4.86 0.16 -5.72
N TYR A 227 -5.91 0.94 -5.49
CA TYR A 227 -5.95 2.32 -5.95
C TYR A 227 -4.92 3.20 -5.23
N ALA A 228 -4.80 3.06 -3.91
CA ALA A 228 -3.77 3.76 -3.13
C ALA A 228 -2.35 3.38 -3.59
N LEU A 229 -2.08 2.09 -3.83
CA LEU A 229 -0.81 1.61 -4.39
C LEU A 229 -0.54 2.24 -5.76
N SER A 230 -1.55 2.30 -6.62
CA SER A 230 -1.43 2.94 -7.94
C SER A 230 -1.04 4.41 -7.83
N ILE A 231 -1.61 5.17 -6.88
CA ILE A 231 -1.23 6.56 -6.62
C ILE A 231 0.23 6.64 -6.15
N VAL A 232 0.65 5.78 -5.22
CA VAL A 232 2.02 5.78 -4.71
C VAL A 232 3.03 5.48 -5.82
N ILE A 233 2.74 4.50 -6.67
CA ILE A 233 3.57 4.16 -7.83
C ILE A 233 3.61 5.34 -8.81
N ASP A 234 2.48 5.97 -9.10
CA ASP A 234 2.40 7.13 -9.99
C ASP A 234 3.25 8.30 -9.47
N ILE A 235 3.15 8.62 -8.18
CA ILE A 235 3.97 9.64 -7.50
C ILE A 235 5.46 9.27 -7.57
N ALA A 236 5.82 8.03 -7.24
CA ALA A 236 7.22 7.58 -7.25
C ALA A 236 7.83 7.69 -8.65
N LEU A 237 7.11 7.26 -9.68
CA LEU A 237 7.51 7.39 -11.08
C LEU A 237 7.58 8.87 -11.49
N GLY A 238 6.62 9.70 -11.07
CA GLY A 238 6.63 11.13 -11.33
C GLY A 238 7.89 11.81 -10.77
N ILE A 239 8.22 11.55 -9.50
CA ILE A 239 9.44 12.08 -8.87
C ILE A 239 10.69 11.57 -9.58
N PHE A 240 10.74 10.28 -9.95
CA PHE A 240 11.87 9.71 -10.68
C PHE A 240 12.09 10.42 -12.03
N VAL A 241 11.02 10.60 -12.82
CA VAL A 241 11.07 11.29 -14.11
C VAL A 241 11.44 12.77 -13.92
N LEU A 242 10.92 13.43 -12.90
CA LEU A 242 11.23 14.84 -12.63
C LEU A 242 12.71 15.03 -12.26
N ARG A 243 13.27 14.14 -11.44
CA ARG A 243 14.71 14.15 -11.12
C ARG A 243 15.56 13.87 -12.34
N LEU A 244 15.15 12.92 -13.18
CA LEU A 244 15.82 12.64 -14.45
C LEU A 244 15.82 13.88 -15.34
N LEU A 245 14.68 14.57 -15.43
CA LEU A 245 14.53 15.79 -16.21
C LEU A 245 15.45 16.91 -15.69
N GLN A 246 15.50 17.12 -14.38
CA GLN A 246 16.40 18.10 -13.74
C GLN A 246 17.87 17.76 -13.92
N TYR A 247 18.22 16.48 -14.02
CA TYR A 247 19.60 16.04 -14.26
C TYR A 247 20.05 16.34 -15.69
N TYR A 248 19.17 16.12 -16.69
CA TYR A 248 19.50 16.32 -18.10
C TYR A 248 19.31 17.75 -18.59
N ILE A 249 18.42 18.51 -17.97
CA ILE A 249 18.05 19.85 -18.41
C ILE A 249 18.59 20.86 -17.40
N GLU A 250 19.64 21.60 -17.79
CA GLU A 250 20.17 22.76 -17.06
C GLU A 250 19.10 23.85 -16.87
N ASP A 251 19.41 24.90 -16.09
CA ASP A 251 18.50 25.92 -15.53
C ASP A 251 17.48 26.59 -16.49
N GLN A 252 17.56 26.38 -17.82
CA GLN A 252 16.69 26.99 -18.83
C GLN A 252 16.14 26.00 -19.88
N PRO A 253 15.17 25.12 -19.52
CA PRO A 253 14.54 24.14 -20.42
C PRO A 253 13.97 24.73 -21.72
N SER A 254 13.30 25.87 -21.62
CA SER A 254 12.64 26.50 -22.77
C SER A 254 13.64 27.02 -23.80
N GLN A 255 14.78 27.54 -23.33
CA GLN A 255 15.84 28.01 -24.22
C GLN A 255 16.52 26.86 -24.92
N LEU A 256 16.78 25.75 -24.20
CA LEU A 256 17.33 24.55 -24.82
C LEU A 256 16.41 24.02 -25.92
N LEU A 257 15.10 23.97 -25.69
CA LEU A 257 14.15 23.55 -26.72
C LEU A 257 14.09 24.51 -27.90
N LEU A 258 14.13 25.83 -27.67
CA LEU A 258 14.14 26.82 -28.73
C LEU A 258 15.43 26.77 -29.56
N ASN A 259 16.59 26.63 -28.93
CA ASN A 259 17.87 26.54 -29.62
C ASN A 259 17.93 25.28 -30.50
N ASN A 260 17.37 24.16 -30.02
CA ASN A 260 17.26 22.95 -30.83
C ASN A 260 16.26 23.13 -31.97
N ALA A 261 15.12 23.78 -31.72
CA ALA A 261 14.16 24.09 -32.77
C ALA A 261 14.76 25.03 -33.83
N GLU A 262 15.57 26.02 -33.44
CA GLU A 262 16.26 26.94 -34.34
C GLU A 262 17.19 26.19 -35.29
N LYS A 263 18.03 25.30 -34.76
CA LYS A 263 18.90 24.44 -35.59
C LYS A 263 18.10 23.59 -36.58
N VAL A 264 16.95 23.07 -36.16
CA VAL A 264 16.04 22.31 -37.06
C VAL A 264 15.45 23.24 -38.13
N VAL A 265 15.06 24.47 -37.78
CA VAL A 265 14.58 25.48 -38.73
C VAL A 265 15.65 25.83 -39.77
N GLU A 266 16.88 26.08 -39.33
CA GLU A 266 18.00 26.44 -40.20
C GLU A 266 18.33 25.31 -41.18
N THR A 267 18.50 24.09 -40.67
CA THR A 267 18.77 22.91 -41.51
C THR A 267 17.65 22.65 -42.54
N LEU A 268 16.39 22.85 -42.18
CA LEU A 268 15.26 22.75 -43.11
C LEU A 268 15.30 23.86 -44.18
N LYS A 269 15.61 25.10 -43.80
CA LYS A 269 15.75 26.22 -44.74
C LYS A 269 16.88 25.96 -45.74
N ASP A 270 18.03 25.50 -45.27
CA ASP A 270 19.18 25.18 -46.11
C ASP A 270 18.88 24.04 -47.07
N LEU A 271 18.18 23.00 -46.62
CA LEU A 271 17.76 21.89 -47.47
C LEU A 271 16.80 22.33 -48.58
N ILE A 272 15.84 23.23 -48.27
CA ILE A 272 14.91 23.75 -49.28
C ILE A 272 15.61 24.69 -50.25
N ASN A 273 16.51 25.56 -49.77
CA ASN A 273 17.31 26.42 -50.63
C ASN A 273 18.20 25.60 -51.56
N TRP A 274 18.80 24.52 -51.05
CA TRP A 274 19.52 23.54 -51.85
C TRP A 274 18.60 22.88 -52.88
N LEU A 275 17.39 22.46 -52.48
CA LEU A 275 16.35 21.91 -53.36
C LEU A 275 15.99 22.85 -54.51
N MET A 276 15.88 24.16 -54.25
CA MET A 276 15.57 25.18 -55.26
C MET A 276 16.72 25.45 -56.25
N GLY A 277 17.97 25.18 -55.85
CA GLY A 277 19.20 25.47 -56.62
C GLY A 277 19.61 24.45 -57.68
N VAL A 278 18.83 23.38 -57.89
CA VAL A 278 19.10 22.18 -58.70
C VAL A 278 20.01 21.15 -58.02
N PRO A 279 19.46 20.33 -57.12
CA PRO A 279 20.22 19.22 -56.58
C PRO A 279 19.89 17.88 -57.22
N ALA A 280 20.89 16.99 -57.18
CA ALA A 280 20.78 15.58 -57.56
C ALA A 280 20.39 15.30 -59.03
N GLY A 281 20.52 16.27 -59.94
CA GLY A 281 20.21 16.06 -61.36
C GLY A 281 18.72 15.85 -61.66
N LEU A 282 17.83 16.15 -60.71
CA LEU A 282 16.39 16.11 -60.93
C LEU A 282 15.97 17.25 -61.86
N LYS A 283 15.51 16.91 -63.08
CA LYS A 283 14.93 17.86 -64.04
C LYS A 283 13.51 18.28 -63.60
N LEU A 284 13.40 18.95 -62.46
CA LEU A 284 12.14 19.55 -62.03
C LEU A 284 11.91 20.87 -62.79
N ASN A 285 10.65 21.22 -63.03
CA ASN A 285 10.31 22.52 -63.59
C ASN A 285 10.78 23.62 -62.61
N HIS A 286 11.74 24.45 -63.02
CA HIS A 286 12.28 25.54 -62.20
C HIS A 286 11.21 26.46 -61.62
N ALA A 287 10.12 26.72 -62.35
CA ALA A 287 9.03 27.55 -61.87
C ALA A 287 8.25 26.87 -60.73
N LEU A 288 8.01 25.56 -60.83
CA LEU A 288 7.33 24.78 -59.79
C LEU A 288 8.19 24.65 -58.53
N ASN A 289 9.48 24.33 -58.70
CA ASN A 289 10.41 24.17 -57.59
C ASN A 289 10.61 25.48 -56.81
N ASN A 290 10.74 26.60 -57.53
CA ASN A 290 10.83 27.92 -56.93
C ASN A 290 9.52 28.31 -56.19
N SER A 291 8.36 27.99 -56.76
CA SER A 291 7.06 28.25 -56.13
C SER A 291 6.85 27.41 -54.86
N MET A 292 7.08 26.09 -54.93
CA MET A 292 6.99 25.19 -53.75
C MET A 292 8.03 25.52 -52.69
N GLY A 293 9.27 25.83 -53.07
CA GLY A 293 10.32 26.21 -52.13
C GLY A 293 9.96 27.48 -51.36
N LYS A 294 9.47 28.53 -52.04
CA LYS A 294 8.94 29.74 -51.38
C LYS A 294 7.77 29.43 -50.44
N PHE A 295 6.87 28.53 -50.85
CA PHE A 295 5.76 28.09 -50.00
C PHE A 295 6.26 27.42 -48.72
N PHE A 296 7.14 26.42 -48.80
CA PHE A 296 7.66 25.73 -47.62
C PHE A 296 8.52 26.63 -46.72
N LEU A 297 9.36 27.50 -47.30
CA LEU A 297 10.15 28.47 -46.55
C LEU A 297 9.27 29.44 -45.75
N TYR A 298 8.17 29.90 -46.34
CA TYR A 298 7.20 30.74 -45.64
C TYR A 298 6.57 30.00 -44.44
N HIS A 299 6.22 28.73 -44.61
CA HIS A 299 5.65 27.92 -43.52
C HIS A 299 6.63 27.69 -42.39
N ILE A 300 7.90 27.41 -42.70
CA ILE A 300 8.95 27.26 -41.70
C ILE A 300 9.17 28.57 -40.93
N GLN A 301 9.14 29.71 -41.61
CA GLN A 301 9.27 31.03 -40.97
C GLN A 301 8.07 31.34 -40.05
N LEU A 302 6.86 30.97 -40.46
CA LEU A 302 5.65 31.10 -39.66
C LEU A 302 5.72 30.21 -38.41
N TRP A 303 6.20 28.98 -38.57
CA TRP A 303 6.41 28.04 -37.47
C TRP A 303 7.44 28.56 -36.46
N TRP A 304 8.57 29.10 -36.95
CA TRP A 304 9.58 29.72 -36.10
C TRP A 304 9.03 30.91 -35.28
N THR A 305 8.27 31.78 -35.93
CA THR A 305 7.60 32.91 -35.27
C THR A 305 6.62 32.42 -34.19
N PHE A 306 5.88 31.36 -34.49
CA PHE A 306 4.95 30.75 -33.54
C PHE A 306 5.68 30.12 -32.33
N LEU A 307 6.77 29.39 -32.53
CA LEU A 307 7.57 28.84 -31.44
C LEU A 307 8.16 29.94 -30.54
N THR A 308 8.62 31.04 -31.14
CA THR A 308 9.13 32.21 -30.41
C THR A 308 8.02 32.83 -29.55
N PHE A 309 6.79 32.93 -30.08
CA PHE A 309 5.62 33.39 -29.33
C PHE A 309 5.18 32.39 -28.24
N LEU A 310 5.37 31.09 -28.45
CA LEU A 310 5.07 30.06 -27.46
C LEU A 310 6.07 29.98 -26.31
N LYS A 311 7.25 30.59 -26.43
CA LYS A 311 8.28 30.60 -25.37
C LYS A 311 7.73 30.86 -23.96
N PRO A 312 7.01 31.97 -23.67
CA PRO A 312 6.48 32.23 -22.33
C PRO A 312 5.49 31.18 -21.85
N LEU A 313 4.73 30.57 -22.76
CA LEU A 313 3.77 29.51 -22.43
C LEU A 313 4.51 28.20 -22.11
N LEU A 314 5.59 27.90 -22.84
CA LEU A 314 6.46 26.77 -22.54
C LEU A 314 7.17 26.96 -21.19
N ASP A 315 7.67 28.17 -20.89
CA ASP A 315 8.22 28.53 -19.58
C ASP A 315 7.20 28.33 -18.45
N LEU A 316 5.95 28.72 -18.66
CA LEU A 316 4.86 28.49 -17.72
C LEU A 316 4.56 26.98 -17.55
N ALA A 317 4.49 26.23 -18.65
CA ALA A 317 4.24 24.79 -18.62
C ALA A 317 5.35 24.04 -17.87
N PHE A 318 6.62 24.43 -18.03
CA PHE A 318 7.73 23.88 -17.25
C PHE A 318 7.61 24.23 -15.75
N LYS A 319 7.25 25.46 -15.39
CA LYS A 319 7.01 25.81 -13.98
C LYS A 319 5.88 24.97 -13.37
N ILE A 320 4.79 24.78 -14.11
CA ILE A 320 3.67 23.91 -13.71
C ILE A 320 4.15 22.45 -13.61
N LEU A 321 4.99 21.98 -14.53
CA LEU A 321 5.58 20.65 -14.51
C LEU A 321 6.47 20.44 -13.28
N LEU A 322 7.28 21.43 -12.88
CA LEU A 322 8.08 21.33 -11.66
C LEU A 322 7.21 21.34 -10.39
N LEU A 323 6.14 22.14 -10.38
CA LEU A 323 5.26 22.25 -9.22
C LEU A 323 4.33 21.03 -9.04
N PHE A 324 3.68 20.60 -10.13
CA PHE A 324 2.68 19.52 -10.12
C PHE A 324 3.23 18.16 -10.57
N GLY A 325 4.37 18.11 -11.25
CA GLY A 325 4.96 16.85 -11.73
C GLY A 325 5.44 15.94 -10.60
N GLY A 326 5.66 16.46 -9.39
CA GLY A 326 5.91 15.64 -8.21
C GLY A 326 4.69 14.87 -7.70
N LEU A 327 3.47 15.22 -8.14
CA LEU A 327 2.23 14.54 -7.75
C LEU A 327 1.96 13.25 -8.54
N GLY A 328 2.69 13.00 -9.63
CA GLY A 328 2.53 11.80 -10.44
C GLY A 328 3.04 11.94 -11.86
N VAL A 329 3.41 10.82 -12.49
CA VAL A 329 3.76 10.81 -13.91
C VAL A 329 2.52 11.07 -14.78
N THR A 330 1.32 10.69 -14.32
CA THR A 330 0.07 11.01 -15.01
C THR A 330 -0.13 12.52 -15.20
N PHE A 331 0.18 13.34 -14.19
CA PHE A 331 0.14 14.81 -14.30
C PHE A 331 1.13 15.35 -15.33
N GLN A 332 2.33 14.78 -15.38
CA GLN A 332 3.35 15.17 -16.38
C GLN A 332 2.87 14.85 -17.79
N ILE A 333 2.26 13.68 -17.99
CA ILE A 333 1.69 13.27 -19.29
C ILE A 333 0.57 14.22 -19.70
N SER A 334 -0.31 14.62 -18.79
CA SER A 334 -1.38 15.58 -19.09
C SER A 334 -0.86 16.95 -19.55
N ILE A 335 0.24 17.44 -18.95
CA ILE A 335 0.90 18.69 -19.37
C ILE A 335 1.47 18.54 -20.78
N ILE A 336 2.16 17.42 -21.05
CA ILE A 336 2.72 17.13 -22.38
C ILE A 336 1.61 17.02 -23.43
N ALA A 337 0.48 16.41 -23.09
CA ALA A 337 -0.68 16.31 -23.97
C ALA A 337 -1.23 17.70 -24.34
N ASP A 338 -1.28 18.64 -23.40
CA ASP A 338 -1.73 20.00 -23.65
C ASP A 338 -0.74 20.78 -24.54
N LEU A 339 0.57 20.61 -24.33
CA LEU A 339 1.59 21.17 -25.22
C LEU A 339 1.49 20.58 -26.63
N LEU A 340 1.26 19.27 -26.76
CA LEU A 340 1.11 18.60 -28.05
C LEU A 340 -0.16 19.06 -28.78
N ALA A 341 -1.27 19.25 -28.05
CA ALA A 341 -2.51 19.79 -28.60
C ALA A 341 -2.30 21.21 -29.15
N LEU A 342 -1.52 22.04 -28.46
CA LEU A 342 -1.19 23.40 -28.90
C LEU A 342 -0.33 23.41 -30.19
N VAL A 343 0.68 22.53 -30.27
CA VAL A 343 1.50 22.37 -31.49
C VAL A 343 0.66 21.82 -32.65
N SER A 344 -0.25 20.89 -32.37
CA SER A 344 -1.17 20.33 -33.37
C SER A 344 -2.15 21.38 -33.88
N PHE A 345 -2.68 22.24 -32.99
CA PHE A 345 -3.53 23.36 -33.35
C PHE A 345 -2.83 24.31 -34.34
N HIS A 346 -1.54 24.60 -34.15
CA HIS A 346 -0.78 25.40 -35.10
C HIS A 346 -0.72 24.78 -36.50
N THR A 347 -0.47 23.47 -36.58
CA THR A 347 -0.46 22.73 -37.85
C THR A 347 -1.84 22.77 -38.53
N TYR A 348 -2.92 22.70 -37.74
CA TYR A 348 -4.27 22.84 -38.25
C TYR A 348 -4.55 24.26 -38.79
N CYS A 349 -4.09 25.31 -38.11
CA CYS A 349 -4.20 26.69 -38.59
C CYS A 349 -3.51 26.87 -39.95
N ILE A 350 -2.32 26.28 -40.12
CA ILE A 350 -1.61 26.24 -41.41
C ILE A 350 -2.45 25.55 -42.49
N TYR A 351 -2.99 24.37 -42.17
CA TYR A 351 -3.83 23.60 -43.10
C TYR A 351 -5.05 24.40 -43.57
N VAL A 352 -5.78 25.03 -42.64
CA VAL A 352 -6.95 25.86 -42.96
C VAL A 352 -6.56 27.06 -43.82
N TYR A 353 -5.43 27.72 -43.51
CA TYR A 353 -4.91 28.82 -44.31
C TYR A 353 -4.61 28.37 -45.75
N ALA A 354 -3.88 27.26 -45.92
CA ALA A 354 -3.56 26.71 -47.22
C ALA A 354 -4.83 26.34 -48.02
N ALA A 355 -5.83 25.72 -47.36
CA ALA A 355 -7.11 25.39 -47.98
C ALA A 355 -7.88 26.63 -48.44
N ARG A 356 -7.90 27.70 -47.63
CA ARG A 356 -8.54 28.97 -48.01
C ARG A 356 -7.85 29.65 -49.19
N VAL A 357 -6.51 29.68 -49.20
CA VAL A 357 -5.75 30.22 -50.33
C VAL A 357 -6.07 29.45 -51.61
N LYS A 358 -6.11 28.11 -51.55
CA LYS A 358 -6.51 27.27 -52.69
C LYS A 358 -7.94 27.56 -53.16
N PHE A 359 -8.88 27.75 -52.23
CA PHE A 359 -10.26 28.09 -52.57
C PHE A 359 -10.38 29.44 -53.28
N ILE A 360 -9.72 30.48 -52.76
CA ILE A 360 -9.72 31.82 -53.37
C ILE A 360 -9.12 31.80 -54.78
N ILE A 361 -7.96 31.14 -54.93
CA ILE A 361 -7.31 30.98 -56.23
C ILE A 361 -8.21 30.19 -57.19
N GLY A 362 -8.84 29.12 -56.72
CA GLY A 362 -9.81 28.36 -57.51
C GLY A 362 -10.98 29.23 -57.96
N SER A 363 -11.62 29.97 -57.06
CA SER A 363 -12.74 30.87 -57.40
C SER A 363 -12.35 31.99 -58.36
N SER A 364 -11.09 32.46 -58.34
CA SER A 364 -10.59 33.47 -59.26
C SER A 364 -10.23 32.94 -60.65
N ILE A 365 -10.13 31.62 -60.83
CA ILE A 365 -9.88 30.98 -62.14
C ILE A 365 -11.21 30.64 -62.85
N TYR A 366 -12.30 30.48 -62.08
CA TYR A 366 -13.65 30.19 -62.59
C TYR A 366 -14.57 31.43 -62.66
N SER A 367 -14.05 32.61 -62.36
CA SER A 367 -14.70 33.91 -62.58
C SER A 367 -13.92 34.72 -63.60
#